data_AF-A0A258L097-F1
#
_entry.id   AF-A0A258L097-F1
#
_cell.length_a   1.000
_cell.length_b   1.000
_cell.length_c   1.000
_cell.angle_alpha   90.00
_cell.angle_beta   90.00
_cell.angle_gamma   90.00
#
_symmetry.space_group_name_H-M   'P 1'
#
loop_
_entity.id
_entity.type
_entity.pdbx_description
1 polymer ?
#
loop_
_entity_poly.entity_id
_entity_poly.type
_entity_poly.pdbx_seq_one_letter_code
_entity_poly.pdbx_strand_id
1 'polypeptide(L)' 'GTVKRPDKLFVFEKSAVLLDFKFGAQNNKYIADISLYRDNLMKMGEFEQVDAYLWYAQDRKLQKV' A
#
# COMPACT_ATOMS: atom_id res chain seq x y z
N GLY A 1 -17.84 -8.19 3.41
CA GLY A 1 -17.04 -7.04 2.96
C GLY A 1 -15.70 -7.56 2.48
N THR A 2 -15.31 -7.28 1.26
CA THR A 2 -14.09 -7.84 0.66
C THR A 2 -12.88 -7.10 1.24
N VAL A 3 -12.18 -7.72 2.18
CA VAL A 3 -10.92 -7.19 2.72
C VAL A 3 -9.89 -7.24 1.59
N LYS A 4 -9.52 -6.08 1.03
CA LYS A 4 -8.43 -5.99 0.06
C LYS A 4 -7.12 -6.24 0.79
N ARG A 5 -6.42 -7.31 0.43
CA ARG A 5 -5.12 -7.67 1.00
C ARG A 5 -4.02 -7.07 0.12
N PRO A 6 -3.04 -6.36 0.68
CA PRO A 6 -1.86 -5.92 -0.07
C PRO A 6 -1.02 -7.14 -0.46
N ASP A 7 -0.31 -7.07 -1.59
CA ASP A 7 0.57 -8.14 -2.04
C ASP A 7 1.67 -8.41 -1.01
N LYS A 8 2.27 -7.33 -0.49
CA LYS A 8 3.25 -7.39 0.59
C LYS A 8 2.98 -6.34 1.66
N LEU A 9 3.08 -6.80 2.89
CA LEU A 9 3.10 -5.96 4.08
C LEU A 9 4.39 -6.28 4.83
N PHE A 10 5.24 -5.27 4.97
CA PHE A 10 6.41 -5.33 5.82
C PHE A 10 6.05 -4.67 7.13
N VAL A 11 6.11 -5.43 8.22
CA VAL A 11 5.85 -4.92 9.56
C VAL A 11 7.17 -4.75 10.28
N PHE A 12 7.40 -3.54 10.77
CA PHE A 12 8.49 -3.18 11.67
C PHE A 12 7.91 -2.92 13.07
N GLU A 13 8.76 -2.70 14.06
CA GLU A 13 8.34 -2.56 15.47
C GLU A 13 7.23 -1.52 15.70
N LYS A 14 7.28 -0.39 14.98
CA LYS A 14 6.32 0.73 15.12
C LYS A 14 5.76 1.22 13.80
N SER A 15 6.18 0.63 12.69
CA SER A 15 5.81 1.09 11.36
C SER A 15 5.48 -0.07 10.45
N ALA A 16 4.65 0.18 9.45
CA ALA A 16 4.34 -0.79 8.42
C ALA A 16 4.57 -0.19 7.04
N VAL A 17 5.03 -1.02 6.11
CA VAL A 17 5.24 -0.64 4.72
C VAL A 17 4.39 -1.56 3.84
N LEU A 18 3.47 -0.95 3.11
CA LEU A 18 2.61 -1.59 2.13
C LEU A 18 3.28 -1.51 0.76
N LEU A 19 3.43 -2.65 0.11
CA LEU A 19 3.94 -2.74 -1.25
C LEU A 19 2.98 -3.57 -2.09
N ASP A 20 2.46 -2.95 -3.15
CA ASP A 20 1.52 -3.57 -4.09
C ASP A 20 2.12 -3.53 -5.51
N PHE A 21 2.11 -4.68 -6.19
CA PHE A 21 2.73 -4.84 -7.50
C PHE A 21 1.68 -4.70 -8.60
N LYS A 22 1.85 -3.70 -9.46
CA LYS A 22 0.98 -3.46 -10.61
C LYS A 22 1.73 -3.71 -11.90
N PHE A 23 1.24 -4.68 -12.66
CA PHE A 23 1.77 -5.03 -13.98
C PHE A 23 1.16 -4.18 -15.12
N GLY A 24 0.13 -3.38 -14.83
CA GLY A 24 -0.51 -2.47 -15.79
C GLY A 24 -0.10 -1.01 -15.63
N ALA A 25 -0.67 -0.16 -16.48
CA ALA A 25 -0.46 1.29 -16.47
C ALA A 25 -0.86 1.94 -15.14
N GLN A 26 -0.24 3.09 -14.85
CA GLN A 26 -0.58 3.90 -13.68
C GLN A 26 -2.07 4.23 -13.66
N ASN A 27 -2.74 3.91 -12.54
CA ASN A 27 -4.16 4.14 -12.38
C ASN A 27 -4.45 4.67 -10.98
N ASN A 28 -5.12 5.82 -10.93
CA ASN A 28 -5.50 6.50 -9.68
C ASN A 28 -6.39 5.64 -8.78
N LYS A 29 -7.10 4.63 -9.32
CA LYS A 29 -7.87 3.68 -8.51
C LYS A 29 -6.99 2.86 -7.58
N TYR A 30 -5.79 2.47 -8.02
CA TYR A 30 -4.85 1.72 -7.18
C TYR A 30 -4.29 2.56 -6.03
N ILE A 31 -4.10 3.86 -6.28
CA ILE A 31 -3.71 4.84 -5.26
C ILE A 31 -4.80 4.94 -4.19
N ALA A 32 -6.06 5.14 -4.60
CA ALA A 32 -7.18 5.23 -3.66
C ALA A 32 -7.35 3.94 -2.83
N ASP A 33 -7.17 2.77 -3.47
CA ASP A 33 -7.26 1.48 -2.80
C ASP A 33 -6.17 1.29 -1.73
N ILE A 34 -4.90 1.57 -2.06
CA ILE A 34 -3.79 1.39 -1.11
C ILE A 34 -3.83 2.45 0.00
N SER A 35 -4.26 3.68 -0.30
CA SER A 35 -4.50 4.72 0.71
C SER A 35 -5.58 4.30 1.70
N LEU A 36 -6.70 3.75 1.23
CA LEU A 36 -7.75 3.27 2.12
C LEU A 36 -7.24 2.15 3.04
N TYR A 37 -6.41 1.26 2.52
CA TYR A 37 -5.82 0.19 3.33
C TYR A 37 -4.85 0.75 4.38
N ARG A 38 -3.98 1.69 3.99
CA ARG A 38 -3.09 2.44 4.90
C ARG A 38 -3.89 3.10 6.03
N ASP A 39 -4.96 3.81 5.70
CA ASP A 39 -5.76 4.53 6.68
C ASP A 39 -6.49 3.57 7.64
N ASN A 40 -6.92 2.40 7.15
CA ASN A 40 -7.49 1.36 8.01
C ASN A 40 -6.45 0.79 8.96
N LEU A 41 -5.22 0.53 8.51
CA LEU A 41 -4.13 0.08 9.38
C LEU A 41 -3.76 1.13 10.43
N MET A 42 -3.67 2.40 10.04
CA MET A 42 -3.43 3.51 10.97
C MET A 42 -4.55 3.60 12.02
N LYS A 43 -5.81 3.37 11.64
CA LYS A 43 -6.95 3.37 12.57
C LYS A 43 -6.95 2.21 13.57
N MET A 44 -6.29 1.09 13.25
CA MET A 44 -6.16 -0.03 14.20
C MET A 44 -5.21 0.30 15.36
N GLY A 45 -4.37 1.33 15.24
CA GLY A 45 -3.54 1.85 16.33
C GLY A 45 -2.28 1.02 16.65
N GLU A 46 -2.03 -0.06 15.92
CA GLU A 46 -0.82 -0.89 16.06
C GLU A 46 0.43 -0.23 15.48
N PHE A 47 0.28 0.72 14.55
CA PHE A 47 1.41 1.34 13.83
C PHE A 47 1.38 2.86 14.00
N GLU A 48 2.53 3.45 14.35
CA GLU A 48 2.72 4.91 14.40
C GLU A 48 2.84 5.50 12.99
N GLN A 49 3.35 4.71 12.03
CA GLN A 49 3.51 5.12 10.65
C GLN A 49 3.22 3.96 9.70
N VAL A 50 2.38 4.20 8.70
CA VAL A 50 2.17 3.26 7.60
C VAL A 50 2.52 3.96 6.29
N ASP A 51 3.52 3.46 5.58
CA ASP A 51 3.92 3.93 4.26
C ASP A 51 3.34 3.04 3.17
N ALA A 52 2.85 3.63 2.08
CA ALA A 52 2.27 2.89 0.96
C ALA A 52 3.07 3.12 -0.32
N TYR A 53 3.37 2.02 -1.02
CA TYR A 53 4.12 2.02 -2.27
C TYR A 53 3.43 1.17 -3.33
N LEU A 54 3.35 1.73 -4.53
CA LEU A 54 2.93 1.05 -5.74
C LEU A 54 4.14 0.83 -6.63
N TRP A 55 4.44 -0.43 -6.94
CA TRP A 55 5.46 -0.79 -7.91
C TRP A 55 4.82 -1.05 -9.27
N TYR A 56 5.11 -0.19 -10.24
CA TYR A 56 4.71 -0.37 -11.64
C TYR A 56 5.78 -1.18 -12.36
N ALA A 57 5.52 -2.46 -12.60
CA ALA A 57 6.47 -3.36 -13.26
C ALA A 57 6.74 -2.96 -14.71
N GLN A 58 5.74 -2.43 -15.41
CA GLN A 58 5.85 -1.98 -16.79
C GLN A 58 6.81 -0.79 -16.92
N ASP A 59 6.66 0.21 -16.05
CA ASP A 59 7.50 1.42 -16.03
C ASP A 59 8.76 1.26 -15.18
N ARG A 60 8.90 0.12 -14.49
CA ARG A 60 9.91 -0.16 -13.44
C ARG A 60 10.03 1.00 -12.44
N LYS A 61 8.88 1.53 -12.03
CA LYS A 61 8.77 2.74 -11.22
C LYS A 61 8.11 2.43 -9.89
N LEU A 62 8.76 2.84 -8.81
CA LEU A 62 8.16 2.87 -7.49
C LEU A 62 7.48 4.23 -7.28
N GLN A 63 6.22 4.22 -6.91
CA GLN A 63 5.47 5.42 -6.53
C GLN A 63 5.03 5.32 -5.09
N LYS A 64 5.44 6.29 -4.27
CA LYS A 64 4.92 6.45 -2.91
C LYS A 64 3.55 7.11 -2.97
N VAL A 65 2.62 6.64 -2.14
CA VAL A 65 1.26 7.15 -1.98
C VAL A 65 1.08 7.72 -0.59
#